data_AF-A0A9W7W265-F1
#
_entry.id   AF-A0A9W7W265-F1
#
_cell.length_a   1.000
_cell.length_b   1.000
_cell.length_c   1.000
_cell.angle_alpha   90.00
_cell.angle_beta   90.00
_cell.angle_gamma   90.00
#
_symmetry.space_group_name_H-M   'P 1'
#
loop_
_entity.id
_entity.type
_entity.pdbx_description
1 polymer ?
#
loop_
_entity_poly.entity_id
_entity_poly.type
_entity_poly.pdbx_seq_one_letter_code
_entity_poly.pdbx_strand_id
1 'polypeptide(L)'
;MHFLLHLIIALAAAPSTAQSFNDGPNRIVHEPNDEGTANIVTRDLPPCPPCPGGEHVWSRASQWACAHIDPRLLREGRESFHKHYPADYWPTLCDHGFVNCITLEPGVSWKEPGGLSPRLGHYARADGSSIDVWCYWQSTLLYTGALGSGTTYNAHCAIYTCVKGRMNAEVTPGGTIRGGGNGDGSNRETCKCFSRDYVRADIKFYLS
;
A
#
# COMPACT_ATOMS: atom_id res chain seq x y z
N MET A 1 75.63 38.07 12.51
CA MET A 1 75.31 37.66 13.89
C MET A 1 73.80 37.52 14.00
N HIS A 2 73.36 36.38 14.54
CA HIS A 2 72.01 36.02 14.99
C HIS A 2 70.93 35.72 13.93
N PHE A 3 70.82 34.40 13.71
CA PHE A 3 69.67 33.63 13.24
C PHE A 3 68.38 33.98 13.99
N LEU A 4 67.24 34.03 13.29
CA LEU A 4 65.94 33.76 13.90
C LEU A 4 65.15 32.75 13.06
N LEU A 5 64.56 31.83 13.82
CA LEU A 5 64.08 30.50 13.48
C LEU A 5 62.76 30.55 12.69
N HIS A 6 62.67 29.81 11.59
CA HIS A 6 61.41 29.54 10.89
C HIS A 6 60.58 28.55 11.71
N LEU A 7 59.42 28.96 12.21
CA LEU A 7 58.40 28.05 12.74
C LEU A 7 57.42 27.69 11.62
N ILE A 8 57.65 26.53 10.99
CA ILE A 8 56.69 25.90 10.10
C ILE A 8 55.72 25.11 10.97
N ILE A 9 54.48 25.60 11.12
CA ILE A 9 53.40 24.81 11.72
C ILE A 9 52.73 24.02 10.59
N ALA A 10 53.01 22.72 10.56
CA ALA A 10 52.25 21.77 9.76
C ALA A 10 50.90 21.53 10.45
N LEU A 11 49.82 22.13 9.92
CA LEU A 11 48.46 21.67 10.22
C LEU A 11 48.21 20.38 9.44
N ALA A 12 48.24 19.26 10.14
CA ALA A 12 47.71 18.00 9.65
C ALA A 12 46.19 18.15 9.47
N ALA A 13 45.73 18.08 8.21
CA ALA A 13 44.32 17.90 7.91
C ALA A 13 43.90 16.51 8.38
N ALA A 14 43.12 16.45 9.46
CA ALA A 14 42.41 15.25 9.83
C ALA A 14 41.35 14.96 8.75
N PRO A 15 41.19 13.71 8.28
CA PRO A 15 40.18 13.38 7.30
C PRO A 15 38.80 13.67 7.88
N SER A 16 38.01 14.48 7.18
CA SER A 16 36.59 14.64 7.47
C SER A 16 35.92 13.29 7.30
N THR A 17 35.59 12.63 8.40
CA THR A 17 34.63 11.54 8.40
C THR A 17 33.28 12.15 8.05
N ALA A 18 32.96 12.15 6.75
CA ALA A 18 31.59 12.26 6.30
C ALA A 18 30.81 11.14 6.98
N GLN A 19 29.97 11.49 7.96
CA GLN A 19 28.91 10.61 8.41
C GLN A 19 27.94 10.47 7.23
N SER A 20 28.14 9.41 6.47
CA SER A 20 27.12 8.79 5.63
C SER A 20 25.94 8.44 6.51
N PHE A 21 24.88 9.26 6.48
CA PHE A 21 23.57 8.81 6.91
C PHE A 21 22.86 8.21 5.70
N ASN A 22 23.14 6.92 5.51
CA ASN A 22 22.40 5.91 4.74
C ASN A 22 21.22 6.41 3.89
N ASP A 23 21.52 6.78 2.65
CA ASP A 23 20.61 6.62 1.50
C ASP A 23 20.48 5.12 1.13
N GLY A 24 19.96 4.32 2.06
CA GLY A 24 19.64 2.91 1.82
C GLY A 24 18.26 2.79 1.17
N PRO A 25 18.12 2.23 -0.06
CA PRO A 25 16.82 1.87 -0.58
C PRO A 25 16.31 0.67 0.23
N ASN A 26 15.13 0.79 0.82
CA ASN A 26 14.38 -0.33 1.37
C ASN A 26 14.15 -1.36 0.26
N ARG A 27 15.09 -2.32 0.15
CA ARG A 27 15.02 -3.45 -0.75
C ARG A 27 13.95 -4.38 -0.19
N ILE A 28 12.89 -4.59 -0.96
CA ILE A 28 12.02 -5.75 -0.78
C ILE A 28 12.89 -6.96 -1.10
N VAL A 29 13.45 -7.61 -0.08
CA VAL A 29 14.04 -8.94 -0.24
C VAL A 29 12.90 -9.92 -0.01
N HIS A 30 12.44 -10.55 -1.09
CA HIS A 30 11.70 -11.80 -0.96
C HIS A 30 12.74 -12.87 -0.63
N GLU A 31 13.05 -13.07 0.65
CA GLU A 31 13.70 -14.33 1.05
C GLU A 31 12.60 -15.38 1.18
N PRO A 32 12.64 -16.47 0.39
CA PRO A 32 11.89 -17.66 0.74
C PRO A 32 12.56 -18.26 1.96
N ASN A 33 11.93 -18.12 3.13
CA ASN A 33 12.25 -18.97 4.26
C ASN A 33 11.58 -20.33 4.05
N ASP A 34 12.37 -21.40 4.17
CA ASP A 34 12.04 -22.81 3.88
C ASP A 34 10.88 -23.42 4.71
N GLU A 35 10.05 -22.60 5.37
CA GLU A 35 9.00 -23.05 6.29
C GLU A 35 7.59 -22.62 5.91
N GLY A 36 7.37 -22.01 4.74
CA GLY A 36 6.01 -21.75 4.22
C GLY A 36 5.12 -20.84 5.09
N THR A 37 5.69 -20.18 6.10
CA THR A 37 5.01 -19.19 6.93
C THR A 37 5.21 -17.81 6.33
N ALA A 38 4.13 -17.25 5.77
CA ALA A 38 4.12 -15.85 5.36
C ALA A 38 4.23 -14.97 6.60
N ASN A 39 5.45 -14.57 6.96
CA ASN A 39 5.66 -13.52 7.95
C ASN A 39 4.98 -12.25 7.44
N ILE A 40 4.04 -11.71 8.21
CA ILE A 40 3.49 -10.37 7.97
C ILE A 40 4.64 -9.41 8.20
N VAL A 41 5.32 -9.02 7.13
CA VAL A 41 6.40 -8.03 7.20
C VAL A 41 5.76 -6.67 7.51
N THR A 42 5.84 -6.24 8.76
CA THR A 42 5.61 -4.85 9.15
C THR A 42 6.68 -3.99 8.49
N ARG A 43 6.26 -3.16 7.54
CA ARG A 43 7.14 -2.18 6.88
C ARG A 43 6.97 -0.84 7.61
N ASP A 44 8.09 -0.17 7.88
CA ASP A 44 8.05 1.25 8.24
C ASP A 44 7.41 2.02 7.08
N LEU A 45 6.18 2.51 7.30
CA LEU A 45 5.48 3.36 6.34
C LEU A 45 6.31 4.64 6.17
N PRO A 46 6.85 4.95 4.96
CA PRO A 46 7.46 6.26 4.71
C PRO A 46 6.38 7.35 4.85
N PRO A 47 6.76 8.61 5.14
CA PRO A 47 6.19 9.41 6.23
C PRO A 47 4.74 9.81 5.98
N CYS A 48 3.81 8.86 6.15
CA CYS A 48 2.43 9.23 6.42
C CYS A 48 2.38 9.85 7.81
N PRO A 49 1.49 10.83 8.05
CA PRO A 49 1.30 11.39 9.37
C PRO A 49 1.06 10.25 10.38
N PRO A 50 1.82 10.21 11.48
CA PRO A 50 1.68 9.15 12.47
C PRO A 50 0.26 9.18 13.03
N CYS A 51 -0.28 8.00 13.30
CA CYS A 51 -1.60 7.93 13.88
C CYS A 51 -1.63 8.44 15.32
N PRO A 52 -2.61 9.27 15.71
CA PRO A 52 -2.84 9.59 17.11
C PRO A 52 -3.03 8.30 17.91
N GLY A 53 -2.21 8.10 18.95
CA GLY A 53 -2.23 6.90 19.79
C GLY A 53 -1.44 5.70 19.26
N GLY A 54 -0.89 5.73 18.04
CA GLY A 54 -0.14 4.62 17.44
C GLY A 54 -1.01 3.45 16.97
N GLU A 55 -0.41 2.51 16.24
CA GLU A 55 -1.15 1.40 15.58
C GLU A 55 -1.73 0.38 16.55
N HIS A 56 -1.06 0.15 17.69
CA HIS A 56 -1.43 -0.87 18.68
C HIS A 56 -2.78 -0.62 19.36
N VAL A 57 -3.15 0.65 19.56
CA VAL A 57 -4.45 1.06 20.14
C VAL A 57 -5.60 0.50 19.31
N TRP A 58 -5.36 0.29 18.02
CA TRP A 58 -6.40 -0.05 17.10
C TRP A 58 -6.47 -1.53 16.81
N SER A 59 -5.54 -2.41 17.24
CA SER A 59 -5.36 -3.85 16.83
C SER A 59 -6.62 -4.72 16.60
N ARG A 60 -7.80 -4.33 17.10
CA ARG A 60 -9.11 -4.97 16.87
C ARG A 60 -10.06 -4.18 15.97
N ALA A 61 -9.67 -3.06 15.39
CA ALA A 61 -10.55 -2.12 14.71
C ALA A 61 -11.11 -2.71 13.41
N SER A 62 -10.41 -3.65 12.77
CA SER A 62 -10.91 -4.35 11.58
C SER A 62 -12.04 -5.30 11.97
N GLN A 63 -11.84 -6.08 13.04
CA GLN A 63 -12.88 -6.94 13.60
C GLN A 63 -14.08 -6.13 14.10
N TRP A 64 -13.83 -5.02 14.79
CA TRP A 64 -14.88 -4.10 15.24
C TRP A 64 -15.62 -3.49 14.06
N ALA A 65 -14.93 -3.03 13.02
CA ALA A 65 -15.51 -2.48 11.79
C ALA A 65 -16.39 -3.53 11.10
N CYS A 66 -15.89 -4.76 10.92
CA CYS A 66 -16.66 -5.86 10.34
C CYS A 66 -17.97 -6.13 11.13
N ALA A 67 -17.90 -6.10 12.47
CA ALA A 67 -19.05 -6.40 13.33
C ALA A 67 -20.18 -5.34 13.26
N HIS A 68 -19.88 -4.14 12.76
CA HIS A 68 -20.86 -3.05 12.59
C HIS A 68 -21.49 -3.00 11.19
N ILE A 69 -21.10 -3.91 10.28
CA ILE A 69 -21.71 -4.02 8.96
C ILE A 69 -23.02 -4.81 9.07
N ASP A 70 -24.08 -4.33 8.42
CA ASP A 70 -25.37 -5.04 8.37
C ASP A 70 -25.16 -6.49 7.87
N PRO A 71 -25.63 -7.52 8.60
CA PRO A 71 -25.52 -8.92 8.19
C PRO A 71 -26.09 -9.23 6.79
N ARG A 72 -27.04 -8.42 6.30
CA ARG A 72 -27.59 -8.51 4.94
C ARG A 72 -26.56 -8.10 3.90
N LEU A 73 -25.82 -7.01 4.13
CA LEU A 73 -24.73 -6.56 3.26
C LEU A 73 -23.59 -7.59 3.25
N LEU A 74 -23.25 -8.15 4.41
CA LEU A 74 -22.26 -9.23 4.49
C LEU A 74 -22.69 -10.48 3.72
N ARG A 75 -24.00 -10.76 3.65
CA ARG A 75 -24.54 -11.87 2.85
C ARG A 75 -24.40 -11.59 1.35
N GLU A 76 -24.75 -10.39 0.89
CA GLU A 76 -24.51 -9.96 -0.49
C GLU A 76 -23.04 -10.13 -0.88
N GLY A 77 -22.13 -9.66 -0.02
CA GLY A 77 -20.68 -9.81 -0.21
C GLY A 77 -20.26 -11.27 -0.36
N ARG A 78 -20.73 -12.18 0.50
CA ARG A 78 -20.41 -13.61 0.38
C ARG A 78 -20.93 -14.24 -0.91
N GLU A 79 -22.11 -13.83 -1.37
CA GLU A 79 -22.68 -14.34 -2.61
C GLU A 79 -21.96 -13.81 -3.86
N SER A 80 -21.26 -12.68 -3.74
CA SER A 80 -20.58 -12.04 -4.89
C SER A 80 -19.48 -12.90 -5.52
N PHE A 81 -18.79 -13.73 -4.73
CA PHE A 81 -17.72 -14.61 -5.20
C PHE A 81 -18.14 -15.62 -6.29
N HIS A 82 -19.45 -15.83 -6.47
CA HIS A 82 -20.00 -16.80 -7.42
C HIS A 82 -20.89 -16.15 -8.48
N LYS A 83 -20.84 -14.82 -8.62
CA LYS A 83 -21.68 -14.05 -9.54
C LYS A 83 -20.83 -13.17 -10.46
N HIS A 84 -21.39 -12.85 -11.61
CA HIS A 84 -20.86 -11.83 -12.51
C HIS A 84 -21.84 -10.66 -12.56
N TYR A 85 -21.29 -9.45 -12.61
CA TYR A 85 -22.03 -8.21 -12.52
C TYR A 85 -21.88 -7.36 -13.80
N PRO A 86 -22.84 -6.47 -14.09
CA PRO A 86 -22.66 -5.45 -15.13
C PRO A 86 -21.38 -4.62 -14.92
N ALA A 87 -20.83 -4.07 -16.01
CA ALA A 87 -19.58 -3.31 -15.98
C ALA A 87 -19.64 -2.07 -15.06
N ASP A 88 -20.81 -1.44 -14.96
CA ASP A 88 -21.10 -0.26 -14.14
C ASP A 88 -21.58 -0.60 -12.72
N TYR A 89 -21.63 -1.88 -12.34
CA TYR A 89 -22.15 -2.29 -11.04
C TYR A 89 -21.27 -1.78 -9.88
N TRP A 90 -21.88 -1.05 -8.95
CA TRP A 90 -21.26 -0.62 -7.71
C TRP A 90 -21.91 -1.35 -6.52
N PRO A 91 -21.15 -2.15 -5.73
CA PRO A 91 -21.69 -2.84 -4.57
C PRO A 91 -22.17 -1.88 -3.49
N THR A 92 -23.36 -2.12 -2.92
CA THR A 92 -23.89 -1.34 -1.80
C THR A 92 -22.94 -1.35 -0.59
N LEU A 93 -22.17 -2.44 -0.42
CA LEU A 93 -21.12 -2.55 0.57
C LEU A 93 -20.09 -1.41 0.50
N CYS A 94 -19.81 -0.88 -0.68
CA CYS A 94 -18.82 0.18 -0.88
C CYS A 94 -19.29 1.57 -0.41
N ASP A 95 -20.59 1.76 -0.17
CA ASP A 95 -21.12 2.99 0.41
C ASP A 95 -21.06 2.97 1.94
N HIS A 96 -20.67 1.83 2.53
CA HIS A 96 -20.62 1.64 3.98
C HIS A 96 -19.34 2.24 4.58
N GLY A 97 -19.48 3.02 5.66
CA GLY A 97 -18.34 3.73 6.29
C GLY A 97 -17.29 2.85 6.98
N PHE A 98 -17.54 1.54 7.09
CA PHE A 98 -16.63 0.55 7.67
C PHE A 98 -16.11 -0.45 6.62
N VAL A 99 -16.04 -0.03 5.37
CA VAL A 99 -15.58 -0.86 4.25
C VAL A 99 -14.54 -0.09 3.43
N ASN A 100 -13.53 -0.81 2.94
CA ASN A 100 -12.63 -0.33 1.91
C ASN A 100 -12.94 -1.07 0.60
N CYS A 101 -13.19 -0.32 -0.47
CA CYS A 101 -13.39 -0.86 -1.80
C CYS A 101 -12.19 -0.57 -2.68
N ILE A 102 -11.82 -1.58 -3.47
CA ILE A 102 -10.66 -1.56 -4.33
C ILE A 102 -11.08 -2.06 -5.70
N THR A 103 -11.22 -1.13 -6.64
CA THR A 103 -11.49 -1.44 -8.05
C THR A 103 -10.22 -1.93 -8.75
N LEU A 104 -10.29 -3.06 -9.43
CA LEU A 104 -9.20 -3.64 -10.21
C LEU A 104 -9.59 -3.64 -11.68
N GLU A 105 -8.84 -2.96 -12.54
CA GLU A 105 -9.02 -3.06 -13.99
C GLU A 105 -8.63 -4.45 -14.53
N PRO A 106 -9.08 -4.80 -15.76
CA PRO A 106 -8.73 -6.08 -16.38
C PRO A 106 -7.22 -6.34 -16.36
N GLY A 107 -6.84 -7.55 -15.95
CA GLY A 107 -5.44 -7.95 -15.84
C GLY A 107 -4.74 -7.53 -14.56
N VAL A 108 -5.44 -6.87 -13.63
CA VAL A 108 -4.98 -6.66 -12.25
C VAL A 108 -5.68 -7.66 -11.33
N SER A 109 -4.90 -8.30 -10.45
CA SER A 109 -5.39 -9.23 -9.46
C SER A 109 -4.78 -8.97 -8.09
N TRP A 110 -5.55 -9.25 -7.05
CA TRP A 110 -5.01 -9.36 -5.70
C TRP A 110 -4.12 -10.60 -5.58
N LYS A 111 -3.01 -10.46 -4.86
CA LYS A 111 -2.07 -11.55 -4.59
C LYS A 111 -2.21 -12.01 -3.13
N GLU A 112 -2.63 -13.25 -2.98
CA GLU A 112 -2.64 -13.96 -1.69
C GLU A 112 -1.23 -14.35 -1.23
N PRO A 113 -0.99 -14.47 0.10
CA PRO A 113 -1.85 -14.00 1.20
C PRO A 113 -1.68 -12.50 1.48
N GLY A 114 -2.66 -11.88 2.15
CA GLY A 114 -2.60 -10.48 2.60
C GLY A 114 -3.85 -10.04 3.37
N GLY A 115 -3.79 -8.85 4.00
CA GLY A 115 -4.91 -8.27 4.76
C GLY A 115 -4.98 -8.73 6.23
N LEU A 116 -5.79 -8.02 7.03
CA LEU A 116 -6.09 -8.36 8.44
C LEU A 116 -7.39 -9.16 8.58
N SER A 117 -8.27 -9.07 7.58
CA SER A 117 -9.51 -9.83 7.51
C SER A 117 -9.60 -10.54 6.16
N PRO A 118 -10.41 -11.60 6.03
CA PRO A 118 -10.83 -12.09 4.72
C PRO A 118 -11.50 -10.99 3.89
N ARG A 119 -11.48 -11.14 2.56
CA ARG A 119 -12.36 -10.36 1.66
C ARG A 119 -13.81 -10.55 2.06
N LEU A 120 -14.56 -9.46 2.15
CA LEU A 120 -16.01 -9.48 2.38
C LEU A 120 -16.76 -9.80 1.09
N GLY A 121 -16.22 -9.42 -0.05
CA GLY A 121 -16.80 -9.65 -1.37
C GLY A 121 -15.79 -9.51 -2.48
N HIS A 122 -16.10 -10.14 -3.61
CA HIS A 122 -15.39 -10.03 -4.86
C HIS A 122 -16.42 -9.94 -5.99
N TYR A 123 -16.51 -8.79 -6.63
CA TYR A 123 -17.54 -8.49 -7.63
C TYR A 123 -16.90 -8.47 -9.01
N ALA A 124 -16.81 -9.64 -9.66
CA ALA A 124 -16.32 -9.75 -11.03
C ALA A 124 -17.32 -9.11 -12.00
N ARG A 125 -16.84 -8.20 -12.86
CA ARG A 125 -17.68 -7.43 -13.79
C ARG A 125 -17.52 -7.92 -15.23
N ALA A 126 -18.52 -7.63 -16.05
CA ALA A 126 -18.61 -8.08 -17.44
C ALA A 126 -17.50 -7.54 -18.37
N ASP A 127 -16.87 -6.42 -18.01
CA ASP A 127 -15.73 -5.83 -18.72
C ASP A 127 -14.37 -6.45 -18.34
N GLY A 128 -14.37 -7.43 -17.43
CA GLY A 128 -13.17 -8.07 -16.90
C GLY A 128 -12.53 -7.33 -15.72
N SER A 129 -13.10 -6.19 -15.31
CA SER A 129 -12.71 -5.54 -14.05
C SER A 129 -13.34 -6.26 -12.86
N SER A 130 -12.91 -5.92 -11.65
CA SER A 130 -13.56 -6.40 -10.43
C SER A 130 -13.50 -5.36 -9.31
N ILE A 131 -14.34 -5.54 -8.29
CA ILE A 131 -14.17 -4.82 -7.01
C ILE A 131 -13.92 -5.85 -5.92
N ASP A 132 -12.79 -5.69 -5.23
CA ASP A 132 -12.54 -6.37 -3.97
C ASP A 132 -13.00 -5.49 -2.80
N VAL A 133 -13.73 -6.11 -1.88
CA VAL A 133 -14.32 -5.43 -0.72
C VAL A 133 -13.72 -5.99 0.56
N TRP A 134 -13.26 -5.09 1.42
CA TRP A 134 -12.59 -5.44 2.67
C TRP A 134 -13.24 -4.69 3.83
N CYS A 135 -13.17 -5.24 5.04
CA CYS A 135 -13.50 -4.44 6.22
C CYS A 135 -12.54 -3.26 6.31
N TYR A 136 -13.05 -2.14 6.82
CA TYR A 136 -12.22 -1.01 7.19
C TYR A 136 -11.12 -1.46 8.14
N TRP A 137 -9.93 -0.92 7.89
CA TRP A 137 -8.64 -1.32 8.40
C TRP A 137 -8.13 -2.65 7.85
N GLN A 138 -7.16 -2.53 6.95
CA GLN A 138 -6.38 -3.64 6.41
C GLN A 138 -4.90 -3.38 6.59
N SER A 139 -4.15 -4.46 6.79
CA SER A 139 -2.70 -4.47 6.58
C SER A 139 -2.40 -4.33 5.10
N THR A 140 -1.13 -4.45 4.72
CA THR A 140 -0.72 -4.37 3.32
C THR A 140 -1.49 -5.38 2.47
N LEU A 141 -2.24 -4.86 1.49
CA LEU A 141 -2.83 -5.60 0.40
C LEU A 141 -1.92 -5.44 -0.82
N LEU A 142 -1.62 -6.55 -1.51
CA LEU A 142 -0.73 -6.59 -2.66
C LEU A 142 -1.51 -6.93 -3.93
N TYR A 143 -1.24 -6.18 -4.99
CA TYR A 143 -1.85 -6.32 -6.30
C TYR A 143 -0.77 -6.52 -7.35
N THR A 144 -1.08 -7.33 -8.35
CA THR A 144 -0.19 -7.64 -9.46
C THR A 144 -0.93 -7.50 -10.78
N GLY A 145 -0.21 -7.07 -11.80
CA GLY A 145 -0.66 -7.12 -13.18
C GLY A 145 0.52 -7.34 -14.10
N ALA A 146 0.26 -7.43 -15.41
CA ALA A 146 1.33 -7.60 -16.39
C ALA A 146 2.38 -6.49 -16.24
N LEU A 147 3.60 -6.87 -15.82
CA LEU A 147 4.75 -5.98 -15.71
C LEU A 147 4.55 -4.82 -14.70
N GLY A 148 3.71 -5.03 -13.68
CA GLY A 148 3.45 -4.04 -12.65
C GLY A 148 2.93 -4.63 -11.35
N SER A 149 3.10 -3.89 -10.26
CA SER A 149 2.54 -4.25 -8.95
C SER A 149 2.09 -3.01 -8.20
N GLY A 150 1.11 -3.17 -7.34
CA GLY A 150 0.60 -2.13 -6.45
C GLY A 150 0.47 -2.67 -5.04
N THR A 151 0.66 -1.82 -4.04
CA THR A 151 0.31 -2.14 -2.66
C THR A 151 -0.54 -1.03 -2.09
N THR A 152 -1.44 -1.39 -1.19
CA THR A 152 -2.14 -0.41 -0.36
C THR A 152 -2.15 -0.84 1.09
N TYR A 153 -2.01 0.14 1.97
CA TYR A 153 -2.20 0.02 3.40
C TYR A 153 -3.31 1.00 3.79
N ASN A 154 -4.49 0.43 4.04
CA ASN A 154 -5.70 1.19 4.32
C ASN A 154 -5.88 1.26 5.83
N ALA A 155 -5.14 2.14 6.50
CA ALA A 155 -5.16 2.24 7.95
C ALA A 155 -5.62 3.59 8.49
N HIS A 156 -5.92 3.56 9.78
CA HIS A 156 -6.67 4.54 10.58
C HIS A 156 -6.57 6.02 10.16
N CYS A 157 -5.36 6.53 9.86
CA CYS A 157 -5.13 7.96 9.62
C CYS A 157 -4.69 8.30 8.21
N ALA A 158 -4.33 7.28 7.43
CA ALA A 158 -3.83 7.48 6.09
C ALA A 158 -4.06 6.24 5.24
N ILE A 159 -4.43 6.48 3.99
CA ILE A 159 -4.25 5.47 2.94
C ILE A 159 -2.83 5.66 2.43
N TYR A 160 -2.03 4.60 2.47
CA TYR A 160 -0.71 4.58 1.88
C TYR A 160 -0.71 3.63 0.70
N THR A 161 -0.49 4.16 -0.51
CA THR A 161 -0.54 3.37 -1.73
C THR A 161 0.76 3.54 -2.49
N CYS A 162 1.30 2.42 -2.99
CA CYS A 162 2.47 2.38 -3.85
C CYS A 162 2.16 1.66 -5.15
N VAL A 163 2.85 2.06 -6.21
CA VAL A 163 2.81 1.39 -7.50
C VAL A 163 4.20 1.28 -8.11
N LYS A 164 4.38 0.26 -8.94
CA LYS A 164 5.63 -0.05 -9.63
C LYS A 164 5.36 -0.59 -11.04
N GLY A 165 6.32 -0.36 -11.95
CA GLY A 165 6.24 -0.82 -13.34
C GLY A 165 5.14 -0.08 -14.12
N ARG A 166 4.29 -0.83 -14.82
CA ARG A 166 3.11 -0.31 -15.56
C ARG A 166 1.87 -0.12 -14.69
N MET A 167 1.93 -0.46 -13.40
CA MET A 167 0.81 -0.26 -12.48
C MET A 167 0.65 1.23 -12.15
N ASN A 168 -0.60 1.67 -12.11
CA ASN A 168 -1.03 2.96 -11.61
C ASN A 168 -2.14 2.75 -10.57
N ALA A 169 -2.36 3.76 -9.74
CA ALA A 169 -3.43 3.78 -8.78
C ALA A 169 -4.15 5.13 -8.79
N GLU A 170 -5.46 5.12 -8.61
CA GLU A 170 -6.26 6.31 -8.34
C GLU A 170 -6.96 6.13 -6.99
N VAL A 171 -6.79 7.09 -6.09
CA VAL A 171 -7.50 7.13 -4.81
C VAL A 171 -8.47 8.28 -4.88
N THR A 172 -9.77 8.02 -4.94
CA THR A 172 -10.77 9.07 -5.18
C THR A 172 -11.33 9.63 -3.88
N PRO A 173 -11.37 10.97 -3.65
CA PRO A 173 -10.90 12.06 -4.54
C PRO A 173 -9.44 12.53 -4.36
N GLY A 174 -8.58 11.77 -3.68
CA GLY A 174 -7.19 12.13 -3.36
C GLY A 174 -6.18 12.18 -4.51
N GLY A 175 -6.53 11.66 -5.69
CA GLY A 175 -5.77 11.77 -6.94
C GLY A 175 -4.98 10.51 -7.33
N THR A 176 -4.17 10.65 -8.37
CA THR A 176 -3.48 9.54 -9.04
C THR A 176 -2.04 9.36 -8.56
N ILE A 177 -1.59 8.10 -8.53
CA ILE A 177 -0.21 7.66 -8.39
C ILE A 177 0.15 6.92 -9.67
N ARG A 178 1.19 7.40 -10.36
CA ARG A 178 1.64 6.78 -11.60
C ARG A 178 2.87 5.94 -11.35
N GLY A 179 2.88 4.74 -11.90
CA GLY A 179 4.11 3.97 -12.04
C GLY A 179 5.06 4.65 -13.01
N GLY A 180 6.23 4.03 -13.21
CA GLY A 180 7.22 4.55 -14.14
C GLY A 180 7.04 4.07 -15.59
N GLY A 181 6.03 3.25 -15.90
CA GLY A 181 5.70 2.81 -17.25
C GLY A 181 6.65 1.79 -17.90
N ASN A 182 7.86 1.58 -17.35
CA ASN A 182 8.78 0.56 -17.87
C ASN A 182 8.28 -0.83 -17.51
N GLY A 183 8.05 -1.66 -18.54
CA GLY A 183 7.54 -3.03 -18.43
C GLY A 183 8.58 -4.07 -18.02
N ASP A 184 9.78 -3.66 -17.61
CA ASP A 184 10.84 -4.56 -17.14
C ASP A 184 10.83 -4.73 -15.61
N GLY A 185 9.93 -4.05 -14.90
CA GLY A 185 9.85 -4.06 -13.44
C GLY A 185 11.08 -3.45 -12.76
N SER A 186 11.93 -2.70 -13.47
CA SER A 186 13.16 -2.10 -12.93
C SER A 186 12.94 -0.76 -12.22
N ASN A 187 11.76 -0.16 -12.40
CA ASN A 187 11.47 1.17 -11.87
C ASN A 187 11.37 1.25 -10.34
N ARG A 188 11.77 2.41 -9.81
CA ARG A 188 11.60 2.81 -8.41
C ARG A 188 10.11 2.81 -8.05
N GLU A 189 9.80 2.26 -6.87
CA GLU A 189 8.45 2.31 -6.30
C GLU A 189 8.01 3.77 -6.14
N THR A 190 6.81 4.12 -6.61
CA THR A 190 6.21 5.46 -6.44
C THR A 190 5.06 5.34 -5.47
N CYS A 191 5.08 6.14 -4.40
CA CYS A 191 4.12 6.05 -3.30
C CYS A 191 3.53 7.40 -2.93
N LYS A 192 2.32 7.38 -2.36
CA LYS A 192 1.63 8.57 -1.84
C LYS A 192 0.83 8.21 -0.59
N CYS A 193 0.79 9.14 0.35
CA CYS A 193 -0.12 9.12 1.49
C CYS A 193 -1.35 9.99 1.19
N PHE A 194 -2.52 9.55 1.59
CA PHE A 194 -3.77 10.30 1.53
C PHE A 194 -4.33 10.44 2.95
N SER A 195 -4.92 11.60 3.26
CA SER A 195 -5.56 11.88 4.56
C SER A 195 -6.57 10.80 4.96
N ARG A 196 -6.85 10.69 6.26
CA ARG A 196 -7.96 9.89 6.76
C ARG A 196 -9.28 10.27 6.14
N ASP A 197 -9.50 11.52 5.70
CA ASP A 197 -10.81 11.95 5.16
C ASP A 197 -11.21 11.15 3.90
N TYR A 198 -10.25 10.41 3.34
CA TYR A 198 -10.42 9.42 2.28
C TYR A 198 -10.80 8.02 2.80
N VAL A 199 -11.31 7.84 4.03
CA VAL A 199 -11.69 6.49 4.56
C VAL A 199 -12.64 5.72 3.63
N ARG A 200 -13.50 6.46 2.92
CA ARG A 200 -14.47 5.96 1.95
C ARG A 200 -13.98 6.02 0.50
N ALA A 201 -12.70 6.32 0.29
CA ALA A 201 -12.14 6.36 -1.05
C ALA A 201 -12.18 4.98 -1.68
N ASP A 202 -12.57 4.95 -2.95
CA ASP A 202 -12.21 3.85 -3.83
C ASP A 202 -10.73 3.96 -4.15
N ILE A 203 -10.05 2.81 -4.15
CA ILE A 203 -8.68 2.67 -4.63
C ILE A 203 -8.73 1.85 -5.91
N LYS A 204 -8.56 2.51 -7.05
CA LYS A 204 -8.55 1.86 -8.34
C LYS A 204 -7.12 1.55 -8.77
N PHE A 205 -6.81 0.27 -9.02
CA PHE A 205 -5.56 -0.15 -9.65
C PHE A 205 -5.76 -0.46 -11.13
N TYR A 206 -4.81 0.00 -11.96
CA TYR A 206 -4.89 -0.18 -13.41
C TYR A 206 -3.50 -0.20 -14.09
N LEU A 207 -3.44 -0.75 -15.30
CA LEU A 207 -2.21 -0.81 -16.10
C LEU A 207 -2.21 0.27 -17.19
N SER A 208 -1.11 1.01 -17.34
CA SER A 208 -0.84 1.91 -18.49
C SER A 208 -0.20 1.20 -19.66
#